data_AF-A0A832GGE4-F1
#
_entry.id   AF-A0A832GGE4-F1
#
_cell.length_a   1.000
_cell.length_b   1.000
_cell.length_c   1.000
_cell.angle_alpha   90.00
_cell.angle_beta   90.00
_cell.angle_gamma   90.00
#
_symmetry.space_group_name_H-M   'P 1'
#
loop_
_entity.id
_entity.type
_entity.pdbx_description
1 polymer ?
#
loop_
_entity_poly.entity_id
_entity_poly.type
_entity_poly.pdbx_seq_one_letter_code
_entity_poly.pdbx_strand_id
1 'polypeptide(L)'
;MKRLVIVVALAGTVALSAATSHARRVEPITVAALTRPPADTVTIRVRNFWATWCKPCIEEMPVFRSLARRNPSIRIELISLDSPKDSARVRAFWQRRGFGG
;
A
#
# COMPACT_ATOMS: atom_id res chain seq x y z
N MET A 1 9.96 22.54 -52.69
CA MET A 1 10.70 21.35 -52.19
C MET A 1 11.20 21.58 -50.75
N LYS A 2 10.31 21.74 -49.76
CA LYS A 2 10.69 22.01 -48.35
C LYS A 2 9.58 21.69 -47.32
N ARG A 3 8.61 20.84 -47.66
CA ARG A 3 7.42 20.58 -46.82
C ARG A 3 7.22 19.13 -46.37
N LEU A 4 8.14 18.21 -46.65
CA LEU A 4 7.91 16.77 -46.44
C LEU A 4 8.77 16.08 -45.38
N VAL A 5 9.61 16.79 -44.62
CA VAL A 5 10.51 16.14 -43.63
C VAL A 5 10.02 16.26 -42.17
N ILE A 6 8.97 17.02 -41.87
CA ILE A 6 8.57 17.32 -40.47
C ILE A 6 7.53 16.34 -39.89
N VAL A 7 7.04 15.36 -40.64
CA VAL A 7 5.96 14.46 -40.14
C VAL A 7 6.49 13.21 -39.40
N VAL A 8 7.79 12.90 -39.45
CA VAL A 8 8.32 11.65 -38.84
C VAL A 8 8.89 11.85 -37.42
N ALA A 9 9.04 13.08 -36.92
CA ALA A 9 9.68 13.33 -35.62
C ALA A 9 8.73 13.51 -34.42
N LEU A 10 7.41 13.39 -34.60
CA LEU A 10 6.42 13.55 -33.51
C LEU A 10 5.76 12.25 -33.04
N ALA A 11 6.20 11.10 -33.54
CA ALA A 11 5.72 9.79 -33.10
C ALA A 11 6.60 9.14 -32.00
N GLY A 12 7.63 9.85 -31.51
CA GLY A 12 8.75 9.22 -30.78
C GLY A 12 8.79 9.36 -29.25
N THR A 13 7.93 10.14 -28.59
CA THR A 13 8.12 10.45 -27.16
C THR A 13 6.88 10.39 -26.27
N VAL A 14 5.91 9.54 -26.57
CA VAL A 14 4.98 9.09 -25.52
C VAL A 14 5.55 7.81 -24.94
N ALA A 15 6.62 7.95 -24.16
CA ALA A 15 7.09 6.89 -23.28
C ALA A 15 5.98 6.64 -22.27
N LEU A 16 5.23 5.57 -22.53
CA LEU A 16 4.20 5.00 -21.68
C LEU A 16 4.80 4.79 -20.28
N SER A 17 4.58 5.77 -19.40
CA SER A 17 4.80 5.57 -17.97
C SER A 17 3.72 4.59 -17.52
N ALA A 18 3.97 3.30 -17.68
CA ALA A 18 3.21 2.28 -17.00
C ALA A 18 3.35 2.59 -15.50
N ALA A 19 2.32 3.21 -14.94
CA ALA A 19 2.21 3.41 -13.51
C ALA A 19 2.41 2.04 -12.87
N THR A 20 3.54 1.86 -12.20
CA THR A 20 3.82 0.66 -11.42
C THR A 20 2.79 0.64 -10.32
N SER A 21 1.68 -0.08 -10.54
CA SER A 21 0.70 -0.29 -9.48
C SER A 21 1.43 -1.09 -8.41
N HIS A 22 1.89 -0.39 -7.37
CA HIS A 22 2.40 -1.03 -6.16
C HIS A 22 1.18 -1.59 -5.44
N ALA A 23 0.60 -2.66 -6.00
CA ALA A 23 -0.40 -3.44 -5.34
C ALA A 23 0.26 -3.97 -4.08
N ARG A 24 -0.03 -3.33 -2.95
CA ARG A 24 0.54 -3.68 -1.66
C ARG A 24 0.24 -5.16 -1.43
N ARG A 25 1.30 -5.98 -1.46
CA ARG A 25 1.17 -7.43 -1.27
C ARG A 25 0.74 -7.67 0.17
N VAL A 26 -0.39 -8.34 0.34
CA VAL A 26 -0.83 -8.87 1.63
C VAL A 26 -0.19 -10.26 1.72
N GLU A 27 0.85 -10.35 2.53
CA GLU A 27 1.60 -11.58 2.77
C GLU A 27 1.24 -12.12 4.16
N PRO A 28 1.03 -13.44 4.33
CA PRO A 28 0.87 -14.04 5.65
C PRO A 28 2.09 -13.79 6.53
N ILE A 29 1.86 -13.49 7.80
CA ILE A 29 2.91 -13.30 8.82
C ILE A 29 2.69 -14.26 9.98
N THR A 30 3.78 -14.79 10.53
CA THR A 30 3.74 -15.61 11.75
C THR A 30 3.96 -14.74 12.98
N VAL A 31 3.49 -15.19 14.14
CA VAL A 31 3.73 -14.50 15.42
C VAL A 31 5.23 -14.37 15.71
N ALA A 32 6.01 -15.42 15.42
CA ALA A 32 7.46 -15.40 15.57
C ALA A 32 8.14 -14.35 14.68
N ALA A 33 7.64 -14.13 13.46
CA ALA A 33 8.15 -13.07 12.61
C ALA A 33 7.77 -11.68 13.15
N LEU A 34 6.60 -11.54 13.78
CA LEU A 34 6.12 -10.27 14.33
C LEU A 34 6.89 -9.83 15.59
N THR A 35 7.36 -10.78 16.41
CA THR A 35 8.11 -10.47 17.63
C THR A 35 9.59 -10.18 17.39
N ARG A 36 10.10 -10.46 16.19
CA ARG A 36 11.49 -10.16 15.85
C ARG A 36 11.75 -8.64 15.90
N PRO A 37 12.88 -8.20 16.51
CA PRO A 37 13.31 -6.82 16.43
C PRO A 37 13.49 -6.38 14.96
N PRO A 38 12.93 -5.23 14.54
CA PRO A 38 13.11 -4.72 13.19
C PRO A 38 14.55 -4.23 12.99
N ALA A 39 15.06 -4.36 11.76
CA ALA A 39 16.41 -3.88 11.39
C ALA A 39 16.45 -2.39 11.00
N ASP A 40 15.34 -1.67 11.13
CA ASP A 40 15.24 -0.25 10.76
C ASP A 40 15.45 0.67 11.99
N THR A 41 15.65 1.97 11.74
CA THR A 41 15.89 3.00 12.76
C THR A 41 14.61 3.61 13.33
N VAL A 42 13.45 3.01 13.07
CA VAL A 42 12.16 3.57 13.50
C VAL A 42 12.02 3.45 15.02
N THR A 43 11.84 4.60 15.68
CA THR A 43 11.77 4.67 17.14
C THR A 43 10.44 4.16 17.71
N ILE A 44 9.32 4.43 17.02
CA ILE A 44 7.98 4.07 17.51
C ILE A 44 7.21 3.31 16.44
N ARG A 45 6.70 2.14 16.81
CA ARG A 45 5.92 1.27 15.93
C ARG A 45 4.56 0.98 16.55
N VAL A 46 3.50 1.26 15.81
CA VAL A 46 2.13 0.94 16.21
C VAL A 46 1.63 -0.19 15.33
N ARG A 47 1.28 -1.31 15.96
CA ARG A 47 0.71 -2.48 15.30
C ARG A 47 -0.78 -2.50 15.57
N ASN A 48 -1.57 -2.21 14.55
CA ASN A 48 -3.01 -2.32 14.62
C ASN A 48 -3.43 -3.65 14.00
N PHE A 49 -4.05 -4.50 14.81
CA PHE A 49 -4.63 -5.75 14.35
C PHE A 49 -6.09 -5.50 13.96
N TRP A 50 -6.45 -5.85 12.73
CA TRP A 50 -7.76 -5.56 12.16
C TRP A 50 -8.26 -6.74 11.33
N ALA A 51 -9.50 -6.70 10.87
CA ALA A 51 -10.04 -7.67 9.94
C ALA A 51 -11.11 -7.05 9.04
N THR A 52 -11.38 -7.69 7.90
CA THR A 52 -12.40 -7.23 6.93
C THR A 52 -13.81 -7.18 7.52
N TRP A 53 -14.07 -7.95 8.58
CA TRP A 53 -15.33 -7.99 9.33
C TRP A 53 -15.33 -7.11 10.59
N CYS A 54 -14.19 -6.52 10.98
CA CYS A 54 -14.13 -5.66 12.16
C CYS A 54 -14.55 -4.22 11.80
N LYS A 55 -15.85 -3.92 11.91
CA LYS A 55 -16.40 -2.58 11.65
C LYS A 55 -15.67 -1.43 12.37
N PRO A 56 -15.52 -1.44 13.72
CA PRO A 56 -14.86 -0.33 14.40
C PRO A 56 -13.39 -0.17 13.96
N CYS A 57 -12.66 -1.27 13.74
CA CYS A 57 -11.29 -1.20 13.21
C CYS A 57 -11.22 -0.46 11.87
N ILE A 58 -12.19 -0.72 10.97
CA ILE A 58 -12.23 -0.09 9.64
C ILE A 58 -12.52 1.41 9.74
N GLU A 59 -13.40 1.81 10.66
CA GLU A 59 -13.75 3.22 10.92
C GLU A 59 -12.56 4.03 11.45
N GLU A 60 -11.63 3.39 12.16
CA GLU A 60 -10.42 4.03 12.71
C GLU A 60 -9.28 4.18 11.68
N MET A 61 -9.29 3.42 10.58
CA MET A 61 -8.21 3.43 9.58
C MET A 61 -7.81 4.83 9.04
N PRO A 62 -8.74 5.78 8.79
CA PRO A 62 -8.37 7.14 8.39
C PRO A 62 -7.51 7.88 9.42
N VAL A 63 -7.75 7.63 10.71
CA VAL A 63 -6.99 8.24 11.82
C VAL A 63 -5.55 7.75 11.78
N PHE A 64 -5.34 6.44 11.67
CA PHE A 64 -4.01 5.83 11.56
C PHE A 64 -3.25 6.31 10.33
N ARG A 65 -3.92 6.43 9.18
CA ARG A 65 -3.30 6.98 7.97
C ARG A 65 -2.86 8.42 8.19
N SER A 66 -3.71 9.22 8.83
CA SER A 66 -3.39 10.61 9.12
C SER A 66 -2.25 10.75 10.14
N LEU A 67 -2.18 9.86 11.12
CA LEU A 67 -1.09 9.80 12.09
C LEU A 67 0.25 9.51 11.40
N ALA A 68 0.28 8.48 10.54
CA ALA A 68 1.48 8.11 9.77
C ALA A 68 1.99 9.26 8.88
N ARG A 69 1.08 9.97 8.19
CA ARG A 69 1.45 11.12 7.34
C ARG A 69 2.03 12.29 8.13
N ARG A 70 1.49 12.58 9.31
CA ARG A 70 1.95 13.70 10.15
C ARG A 70 3.22 13.39 10.93
N ASN A 71 3.53 12.11 11.15
CA ASN A 71 4.63 11.69 12.01
C ASN A 71 5.49 10.64 11.30
N PRO A 72 6.45 11.05 10.44
CA PRO A 72 7.31 10.12 9.70
C PRO A 72 8.16 9.19 10.58
N SER A 73 8.40 9.59 11.84
CA SER A 73 9.11 8.79 12.85
C SER A 73 8.27 7.66 13.45
N ILE A 74 6.96 7.64 13.19
CA ILE A 74 6.04 6.59 13.64
C ILE A 74 5.71 5.67 12.46
N ARG A 75 5.99 4.38 12.60
CA ARG A 75 5.58 3.36 11.63
C ARG A 75 4.28 2.70 12.07
N ILE A 76 3.26 2.81 11.21
CA ILE A 76 1.98 2.13 11.40
C ILE A 76 1.95 0.85 10.57
N GLU A 77 1.73 -0.28 11.24
CA GLU A 77 1.57 -1.60 10.64
C GLU A 77 0.13 -2.07 10.83
N LEU A 78 -0.52 -2.44 9.73
CA LEU A 78 -1.93 -2.85 9.72
C LEU A 78 -1.95 -4.35 9.43
N ILE A 79 -2.12 -5.14 10.50
CA ILE A 79 -1.98 -6.60 10.48
C ILE A 79 -3.38 -7.22 10.41
N SER A 80 -3.66 -7.89 9.30
CA SER A 80 -4.94 -8.56 9.09
C SER A 80 -5.04 -9.85 9.92
N LEU A 81 -6.16 -10.03 10.61
CA LEU A 81 -6.55 -11.25 11.32
C LEU A 81 -7.41 -12.18 10.45
N ASP A 82 -7.77 -11.77 9.23
CA ASP A 82 -8.34 -12.70 8.25
C ASP A 82 -7.38 -13.87 7.97
N SER A 83 -7.95 -15.02 7.62
CA SER A 83 -7.16 -16.22 7.32
C SER A 83 -6.19 -15.98 6.16
N PRO A 84 -4.97 -16.56 6.19
CA PRO A 84 -4.02 -16.46 5.08
C PRO A 84 -4.59 -16.83 3.71
N LYS A 85 -5.51 -17.80 3.65
CA LYS A 85 -6.20 -18.22 2.41
C LYS A 85 -7.07 -17.11 1.80
N ASP A 86 -7.46 -16.12 2.60
CA ASP A 86 -8.33 -15.02 2.21
C ASP A 86 -7.54 -13.77 1.77
N SER A 87 -6.21 -13.84 1.63
CA SER A 87 -5.34 -12.71 1.26
C SER A 87 -5.78 -11.96 -0.01
N ALA A 88 -6.39 -12.66 -0.97
CA ALA A 88 -6.99 -12.03 -2.16
C ALA A 88 -8.21 -11.17 -1.81
N ARG A 89 -9.11 -11.67 -0.95
CA ARG A 89 -10.27 -10.92 -0.45
C ARG A 89 -9.84 -9.70 0.36
N VAL A 90 -8.82 -9.86 1.21
CA VAL A 90 -8.24 -8.76 1.99
C VAL A 90 -7.68 -7.67 1.08
N ARG A 91 -6.88 -8.03 0.05
CA ARG A 91 -6.39 -7.05 -0.94
C ARG A 91 -7.52 -6.32 -1.66
N ALA A 92 -8.52 -7.05 -2.12
CA ALA A 92 -9.67 -6.46 -2.82
C ALA A 92 -10.46 -5.51 -1.89
N PHE A 93 -10.65 -5.90 -0.62
CA PHE A 93 -11.26 -5.03 0.39
C PHE A 93 -10.45 -3.74 0.59
N TRP A 94 -9.13 -3.86 0.75
CA TRP A 94 -8.22 -2.74 0.95
C TRP A 94 -8.26 -1.73 -0.19
N GLN A 95 -8.27 -2.23 -1.44
CA GLN A 95 -8.36 -1.41 -2.65
C GLN A 95 -9.71 -0.70 -2.76
N ARG A 96 -10.83 -1.41 -2.56
CA ARG A 96 -12.18 -0.82 -2.64
C ARG A 96 -12.41 0.29 -1.63
N ARG A 97 -11.81 0.18 -0.43
CA ARG A 97 -11.92 1.20 0.63
C ARG A 97 -10.95 2.38 0.46
N GLY A 98 -10.10 2.37 -0.57
CA GLY A 98 -9.15 3.44 -0.83
C GLY A 98 -8.01 3.51 0.20
N PHE A 99 -7.68 2.41 0.88
CA PHE A 99 -6.53 2.33 1.79
C PHE A 99 -5.20 2.04 1.07
N GLY A 100 -5.24 1.71 -0.21
CA GLY A 100 -4.07 1.30 -1.01
C GLY A 100 -3.28 2.43 -1.69
N GLY A 101 -3.55 3.69 -1.34
CA GLY A 101 -2.89 4.89 -1.87
C GLY A 101 -2.32 5.75 -0.76
#